data_AF-A0A7S4VB49-F1
#
_entry.id   AF-A0A7S4VB49-F1
#
_cell.length_a   1.000
_cell.length_b   1.000
_cell.length_c   1.000
_cell.angle_alpha   90.00
_cell.angle_beta   90.00
_cell.angle_gamma   90.00
#
_symmetry.space_group_name_H-M   'P 1'
#
loop_
_entity.id
_entity.type
_entity.pdbx_description
1 polymer ?
#
loop_
_entity_poly.entity_id
_entity_poly.type
_entity_poly.pdbx_seq_one_letter_code
_entity_poly.pdbx_strand_id
1 'polypeptide(L)'
;AKVSDLRLKPRLSLPRPFLAGVRAMSPFEAPPAQEVVVRVLGGLSAQLLCELRVGPAAKVSDLKQKIAKQAGVPLWEQRLLISGRPLADGEALAAALGGEGGAFEEGTADVALVRVDPTWAEARERLRSGEVTLDKVSQELRADPEAVLAAVMRDGTQLKDADEALRAHREIVLTAVSKNGAALKHAAEELRRDGMVAATALRSSAVALDYVAEELFCDRAAVLEMVQARGGVLRCAADELKADRVIALAAVQSEALALQHVPELVRNDREVVLAAVRGNGAALQYASEQLRGDREVVGEALKRSCGSALEFASRQLKGDRRLVLSVMAMDGMCLQHASAELRGDPEVVRAAVEESGIALQFASEALKKDRKIVLAAAKENARSVEFAARPLRADAEIMLTAVRKRGEMLKHAVEPVKSNRDVVLAALRNDAESFQHAGEALRSDRKLALEAVHRRPQLLAHCGGRLQADREVALAAVRGNGLMLRKAADELRMDKEVALAAVRASGDVAFSCVLGDLRRDPELMRLAELHRSVYVRQ
;
A
#
# COMPACT_ATOMS: atom_id res chain seq x y z
N ALA A 1 12.83 -5.22 -47.29
CA ALA A 1 11.90 -6.37 -47.30
C ALA A 1 11.19 -6.41 -45.95
N LYS A 2 9.94 -5.93 -45.90
CA LYS A 2 9.05 -5.94 -44.74
C LYS A 2 8.22 -7.21 -44.78
N VAL A 3 8.02 -7.89 -43.65
CA VAL A 3 6.72 -8.51 -43.32
C VAL A 3 6.50 -8.40 -41.82
N SER A 4 5.52 -7.60 -41.45
CA SER A 4 4.91 -7.47 -40.13
C SER A 4 3.55 -8.18 -40.12
N ASP A 5 3.04 -8.39 -38.91
CA ASP A 5 1.61 -8.54 -38.57
C ASP A 5 0.91 -9.89 -38.85
N LEU A 6 0.93 -10.75 -37.82
CA LEU A 6 -0.11 -11.74 -37.57
C LEU A 6 -1.18 -11.14 -36.63
N ARG A 7 -2.15 -10.45 -37.22
CA ARG A 7 -3.49 -10.26 -36.62
C ARG A 7 -4.52 -10.96 -37.50
N LEU A 8 -5.31 -11.79 -36.84
CA LEU A 8 -6.74 -12.05 -37.08
C LEU A 8 -7.20 -11.94 -38.54
N LYS A 9 -7.46 -13.10 -39.18
CA LYS A 9 -8.32 -13.16 -40.36
C LYS A 9 -9.52 -14.07 -40.16
N PRO A 10 -10.63 -13.76 -40.85
CA PRO A 10 -11.98 -14.11 -40.46
C PRO A 10 -12.61 -15.18 -41.35
N ARG A 11 -13.67 -15.77 -40.81
CA ARG A 11 -14.86 -16.41 -41.43
C ARG A 11 -14.82 -16.61 -42.95
N LEU A 12 -14.84 -17.87 -43.35
CA LEU A 12 -15.20 -18.34 -44.69
C LEU A 12 -16.67 -18.07 -45.01
N SER A 13 -16.87 -17.60 -46.23
CA SER A 13 -18.10 -17.19 -46.90
C SER A 13 -18.87 -18.38 -47.50
N LEU A 14 -20.19 -18.38 -47.35
CA LEU A 14 -21.14 -19.05 -48.25
C LEU A 14 -21.53 -18.12 -49.42
N PRO A 15 -21.91 -18.63 -50.59
CA PRO A 15 -22.63 -17.87 -51.62
C PRO A 15 -24.17 -17.97 -51.47
N ARG A 16 -24.88 -16.89 -51.85
CA ARG A 16 -26.36 -16.71 -51.92
C ARG A 16 -26.83 -16.75 -53.41
N PRO A 17 -28.10 -16.46 -53.76
CA PRO A 17 -29.38 -17.17 -53.49
C PRO A 17 -30.21 -17.39 -54.80
N PHE A 18 -31.30 -18.17 -54.80
CA PHE A 18 -32.45 -17.95 -55.72
C PHE A 18 -33.76 -18.50 -55.14
N LEU A 19 -34.83 -17.74 -55.34
CA LEU A 19 -36.11 -17.69 -54.61
C LEU A 19 -37.15 -18.74 -55.03
N ALA A 20 -37.96 -19.22 -54.08
CA ALA A 20 -39.41 -19.34 -54.24
C ALA A 20 -40.08 -19.49 -52.86
N GLY A 21 -40.99 -18.57 -52.53
CA GLY A 21 -41.56 -18.42 -51.20
C GLY A 21 -42.59 -19.47 -50.82
N VAL A 22 -42.57 -19.90 -49.56
CA VAL A 22 -43.74 -20.38 -48.82
C VAL A 22 -43.58 -19.95 -47.35
N ARG A 23 -44.55 -19.14 -46.90
CA ARG A 23 -45.01 -18.81 -45.54
C ARG A 23 -44.05 -18.92 -44.35
N ALA A 24 -43.97 -17.81 -43.62
CA ALA A 24 -43.40 -17.67 -42.28
C ALA A 24 -43.86 -18.78 -41.32
N MET A 25 -42.89 -19.49 -40.73
CA MET A 25 -43.03 -20.16 -39.44
C MET A 25 -42.07 -19.51 -38.44
N SER A 26 -42.61 -19.25 -37.26
CA SER A 26 -41.99 -18.70 -36.06
C SER A 26 -40.72 -19.49 -35.63
N PRO A 27 -39.81 -18.85 -34.86
CA PRO A 27 -38.61 -19.52 -34.40
C PRO A 27 -38.95 -20.64 -33.40
N PHE A 28 -38.35 -21.81 -33.65
CA PHE A 28 -38.32 -22.98 -32.79
C PHE A 28 -37.92 -22.59 -31.36
N GLU A 29 -38.86 -22.69 -30.42
CA GLU A 29 -38.60 -22.63 -28.98
C GLU A 29 -37.73 -23.83 -28.58
N ALA A 30 -36.69 -23.57 -27.76
CA ALA A 30 -35.96 -24.64 -27.09
C ALA A 30 -36.93 -25.47 -26.22
N PRO A 31 -36.74 -26.81 -26.09
CA PRO A 31 -37.61 -27.61 -25.24
C PRO A 31 -37.53 -27.09 -23.80
N PRO A 32 -38.66 -26.99 -23.07
CA PRO A 32 -38.66 -26.46 -21.71
C PRO A 32 -37.80 -27.35 -20.82
N ALA A 33 -36.90 -26.75 -20.04
CA ALA A 33 -36.17 -27.45 -18.99
C ALA A 33 -37.20 -28.17 -18.10
N GLN A 34 -37.13 -29.51 -18.02
CA GLN A 34 -38.08 -30.31 -17.27
C GLN A 34 -38.06 -29.87 -15.80
N GLU A 35 -39.06 -29.09 -15.41
CA GLU A 35 -39.24 -28.66 -14.02
C GLU A 35 -39.72 -29.86 -13.21
N VAL A 36 -39.07 -30.09 -12.06
CA VAL A 36 -39.50 -31.12 -11.11
C VAL A 36 -40.48 -30.48 -10.14
N VAL A 37 -41.61 -31.13 -9.92
CA VAL A 37 -42.60 -30.70 -8.92
C VAL A 37 -42.23 -31.35 -7.59
N VAL A 38 -41.74 -30.56 -6.64
CA VAL A 38 -41.42 -31.03 -5.30
C VAL A 38 -42.63 -30.83 -4.40
N ARG A 39 -43.20 -31.92 -3.88
CA ARG A 39 -44.24 -31.94 -2.87
C ARG A 39 -43.59 -31.94 -1.49
N VAL A 40 -43.83 -30.88 -0.73
CA VAL A 40 -43.27 -30.72 0.61
C VAL A 40 -44.29 -31.21 1.63
N LEU A 41 -43.97 -32.30 2.31
CA LEU A 41 -44.84 -32.96 3.28
C LEU A 41 -44.41 -32.61 4.71
N GLY A 42 -45.36 -32.42 5.63
CA GLY A 42 -45.05 -32.27 7.06
C GLY A 42 -44.48 -33.58 7.62
N GLY A 43 -43.27 -33.53 8.21
CA GLY A 43 -42.50 -34.73 8.53
C GLY A 43 -43.15 -35.73 9.49
N LEU A 44 -44.07 -35.30 10.36
CA LEU A 44 -44.80 -36.16 11.30
C LEU A 44 -46.27 -36.40 10.90
N SER A 45 -46.86 -35.50 10.11
CA SER A 45 -48.27 -35.57 9.72
C SER A 45 -48.49 -36.14 8.33
N ALA A 46 -47.43 -36.28 7.53
CA ALA A 46 -47.47 -36.57 6.09
C ALA A 46 -48.41 -35.63 5.29
N GLN A 47 -48.78 -34.49 5.87
CA GLN A 47 -49.70 -33.53 5.26
C GLN A 47 -48.96 -32.71 4.20
N LEU A 48 -49.55 -32.58 3.01
CA LEU A 48 -49.01 -31.71 1.97
C LEU A 48 -49.06 -30.25 2.42
N LEU A 49 -47.89 -29.62 2.56
CA LEU A 49 -47.74 -28.22 2.96
C LEU A 49 -47.72 -27.29 1.75
N CYS A 50 -46.93 -27.62 0.73
CA CYS A 50 -46.88 -26.88 -0.52
C CYS A 50 -46.30 -27.73 -1.66
N GLU A 51 -46.63 -27.34 -2.88
CA GLU A 51 -46.04 -27.89 -4.11
C GLU A 51 -45.22 -26.80 -4.80
N LEU A 52 -43.97 -27.13 -5.12
CA LEU A 52 -42.99 -26.20 -5.65
C LEU A 52 -42.41 -26.71 -6.95
N ARG A 53 -42.49 -25.89 -8.00
CA ARG A 53 -41.79 -26.18 -9.26
C ARG A 53 -40.36 -25.69 -9.16
N VAL A 54 -39.41 -26.60 -9.36
CA VAL A 54 -37.98 -26.28 -9.25
C VAL A 54 -37.26 -26.78 -10.49
N GLY A 55 -36.42 -25.92 -11.08
CA GLY A 55 -35.61 -26.28 -12.24
C GLY A 55 -34.53 -27.29 -11.90
N PRO A 56 -34.02 -28.05 -12.89
CA PRO A 56 -33.11 -29.19 -12.68
C PRO A 56 -31.73 -28.80 -12.12
N ALA A 57 -31.35 -27.53 -12.19
CA ALA A 57 -30.07 -27.00 -11.68
C ALA A 57 -30.17 -26.36 -10.28
N ALA A 58 -31.35 -26.38 -9.65
CA ALA A 58 -31.54 -25.73 -8.36
C ALA A 58 -30.85 -26.47 -7.22
N LYS A 59 -30.44 -25.70 -6.21
CA LYS A 59 -29.89 -26.22 -4.96
C LYS A 59 -30.99 -26.37 -3.91
N VAL A 60 -30.71 -27.16 -2.88
CA VAL A 60 -31.57 -27.28 -1.69
C VAL A 60 -31.83 -25.90 -1.06
N SER A 61 -30.87 -24.97 -1.10
CA SER A 61 -31.07 -23.58 -0.68
C SER A 61 -32.20 -22.86 -1.41
N ASP A 62 -32.36 -23.09 -2.72
CA ASP A 62 -33.38 -22.46 -3.55
C ASP A 62 -34.77 -23.04 -3.25
N LEU A 63 -34.83 -24.35 -2.99
CA LEU A 63 -36.03 -25.02 -2.52
C LEU A 63 -36.48 -24.46 -1.16
N LYS A 64 -35.56 -24.33 -0.20
CA LYS A 64 -35.87 -23.76 1.12
C LYS A 64 -36.43 -22.34 1.02
N GLN A 65 -35.84 -21.49 0.16
CA GLN A 65 -36.34 -20.12 -0.07
C GLN A 65 -37.76 -20.10 -0.63
N LYS A 66 -38.09 -21.04 -1.53
CA LYS A 66 -39.44 -21.18 -2.07
C LYS A 66 -40.43 -21.67 -1.01
N ILE A 67 -40.04 -22.64 -0.17
CA ILE A 67 -40.85 -23.11 0.97
C ILE A 67 -41.14 -21.95 1.93
N ALA A 68 -40.14 -21.11 2.22
CA ALA A 68 -40.32 -19.98 3.12
C ALA A 68 -41.34 -18.95 2.60
N LYS A 69 -41.34 -18.71 1.28
CA LYS A 69 -42.29 -17.80 0.64
C LYS A 69 -43.71 -18.37 0.58
N GLN A 70 -43.86 -19.67 0.33
CA GLN A 70 -45.18 -20.27 0.04
C GLN A 70 -45.84 -20.93 1.25
N ALA A 71 -45.08 -21.59 2.11
CA ALA A 71 -45.60 -22.24 3.32
C ALA A 71 -45.45 -21.35 4.57
N GLY A 72 -44.80 -20.18 4.46
CA GLY A 72 -44.56 -19.26 5.58
C GLY A 72 -43.64 -19.81 6.67
N VAL A 73 -43.01 -20.97 6.45
CA VAL A 73 -42.05 -21.57 7.38
C VAL A 73 -40.68 -20.95 7.11
N PRO A 74 -40.12 -20.13 8.01
CA PRO A 74 -38.84 -19.47 7.78
C PRO A 74 -37.72 -20.46 7.46
N LEU A 75 -36.73 -20.03 6.67
CA LEU A 75 -35.60 -20.86 6.22
C LEU A 75 -34.93 -21.67 7.34
N TRP A 76 -34.81 -21.05 8.52
CA TRP A 76 -34.17 -21.60 9.70
C TRP A 76 -35.01 -22.67 10.42
N GLU A 77 -36.34 -22.65 10.30
CA GLU A 77 -37.22 -23.70 10.84
C GLU A 77 -37.24 -24.96 9.97
N GLN A 78 -36.64 -24.92 8.78
CA GLN A 78 -36.75 -25.98 7.78
C GLN A 78 -35.62 -27.01 7.85
N ARG A 79 -35.94 -28.20 8.38
CA ARG A 79 -35.13 -29.41 8.18
C ARG A 79 -35.77 -30.29 7.11
N LEU A 80 -35.19 -30.30 5.92
CA LEU A 80 -35.65 -31.10 4.79
C LEU A 80 -35.02 -32.49 4.83
N LEU A 81 -35.85 -33.52 4.66
CA LEU A 81 -35.46 -34.93 4.64
C LEU A 81 -36.02 -35.60 3.37
N ILE A 82 -35.20 -36.43 2.72
CA ILE A 82 -35.66 -37.37 1.68
C ILE A 82 -35.40 -38.78 2.19
N SER A 83 -36.43 -39.63 2.23
CA SER A 83 -36.31 -41.02 2.72
C SER A 83 -35.58 -41.13 4.08
N GLY A 84 -35.77 -40.15 4.96
CA GLY A 84 -35.13 -40.08 6.29
C GLY A 84 -33.73 -39.46 6.31
N ARG A 85 -33.11 -39.14 5.17
CA ARG A 85 -31.80 -38.47 5.08
C ARG A 85 -31.95 -36.95 5.08
N PRO A 86 -31.26 -36.20 5.96
CA PRO A 86 -31.26 -34.74 5.93
C PRO A 86 -30.50 -34.17 4.73
N LEU A 87 -31.06 -33.13 4.13
CA LEU A 87 -30.47 -32.44 2.98
C LEU A 87 -29.65 -31.23 3.39
N ALA A 88 -28.48 -31.07 2.79
CA ALA A 88 -27.60 -29.93 3.01
C ALA A 88 -27.88 -28.81 2.01
N ASP A 89 -27.77 -27.54 2.43
CA ASP A 89 -28.14 -26.37 1.61
C ASP A 89 -27.38 -26.28 0.27
N GLY A 90 -26.14 -26.78 0.23
CA GLY A 90 -25.29 -26.78 -0.96
C GLY A 90 -25.52 -27.94 -1.93
N GLU A 91 -26.34 -28.93 -1.58
CA GLU A 91 -26.60 -30.12 -2.38
C GLU A 91 -27.46 -29.76 -3.61
N ALA A 92 -27.12 -30.34 -4.77
CA ALA A 92 -27.92 -30.17 -5.97
C ALA A 92 -29.20 -31.00 -5.83
N LEU A 93 -30.36 -30.37 -6.06
CA LEU A 93 -31.66 -30.99 -5.83
C LEU A 93 -31.85 -32.25 -6.70
N ALA A 94 -31.36 -32.24 -7.93
CA ALA A 94 -31.38 -33.41 -8.82
C ALA A 94 -30.57 -34.61 -8.29
N ALA A 95 -29.47 -34.35 -7.57
CA ALA A 95 -28.64 -35.41 -6.97
C ALA A 95 -29.27 -35.95 -5.68
N ALA A 96 -29.85 -35.06 -4.85
CA ALA A 96 -30.56 -35.43 -3.63
C ALA A 96 -31.81 -36.30 -3.90
N LEU A 97 -32.48 -36.06 -5.02
CA LEU A 97 -33.70 -36.76 -5.44
C LEU A 97 -33.45 -38.07 -6.22
N GLY A 98 -32.22 -38.32 -6.69
CA GLY A 98 -31.88 -39.44 -7.57
C GLY A 98 -31.22 -40.66 -6.90
N GLY A 99 -31.20 -40.72 -5.57
CA GLY A 99 -30.56 -41.82 -4.82
C GLY A 99 -31.39 -43.11 -4.78
N GLU A 100 -30.73 -44.23 -5.12
CA GLU A 100 -31.17 -45.64 -5.13
C GLU A 100 -32.57 -45.94 -4.51
N GLY A 101 -33.58 -46.10 -5.37
CA GLY A 101 -34.83 -46.79 -5.01
C GLY A 101 -36.16 -46.11 -5.38
N GLY A 102 -36.19 -44.94 -6.01
CA GLY A 102 -37.44 -44.28 -6.43
C GLY A 102 -37.54 -44.16 -7.95
N ALA A 103 -38.45 -44.92 -8.57
CA ALA A 103 -38.85 -44.70 -9.95
C ALA A 103 -39.47 -43.30 -10.10
N PHE A 104 -39.05 -42.53 -11.11
CA PHE A 104 -39.71 -41.30 -11.52
C PHE A 104 -41.08 -41.66 -12.13
N GLU A 105 -42.11 -41.76 -11.30
CA GLU A 105 -43.48 -41.64 -11.79
C GLU A 105 -43.81 -40.13 -11.86
N GLU A 106 -43.80 -39.61 -13.09
CA GLU A 106 -44.40 -38.33 -13.48
C GLU A 106 -43.78 -37.01 -12.96
N GLY A 107 -42.45 -36.96 -12.72
CA GLY A 107 -41.76 -35.68 -12.46
C GLY A 107 -42.12 -35.02 -11.12
N THR A 108 -42.68 -35.80 -10.20
CA THR A 108 -43.01 -35.37 -8.83
C THR A 108 -42.07 -36.03 -7.81
N ALA A 109 -41.72 -35.30 -6.75
CA ALA A 109 -40.79 -35.75 -5.72
C ALA A 109 -41.24 -35.32 -4.31
N ASP A 110 -41.20 -36.24 -3.35
CA ASP A 110 -41.64 -35.97 -1.97
C ASP A 110 -40.47 -35.62 -1.06
N VAL A 111 -40.56 -34.49 -0.36
CA VAL A 111 -39.58 -34.02 0.62
C VAL A 111 -40.29 -33.79 1.94
N ALA A 112 -39.83 -34.44 3.01
CA ALA A 112 -40.37 -34.23 4.35
C ALA A 112 -39.74 -32.99 5.00
N LEU A 113 -40.57 -32.08 5.48
CA LEU A 113 -40.20 -30.90 6.25
C LEU A 113 -40.46 -31.16 7.73
N VAL A 114 -39.38 -31.28 8.51
CA VAL A 114 -39.44 -31.28 9.97
C VAL A 114 -39.23 -29.85 10.45
N ARG A 115 -40.21 -29.33 11.19
CA ARG A 115 -40.09 -28.03 11.86
C ARG A 115 -39.19 -28.19 13.07
N VAL A 116 -38.03 -27.55 13.02
CA VAL A 116 -37.19 -27.36 14.20
C VAL A 116 -37.91 -26.37 15.11
N ASP A 117 -37.76 -26.49 16.43
CA ASP A 117 -38.37 -25.55 17.38
C ASP A 117 -38.07 -24.10 16.95
N PRO A 118 -39.11 -23.27 16.73
CA PRO A 118 -38.96 -21.96 16.13
C PRO A 118 -38.08 -21.03 16.97
N THR A 119 -38.11 -21.17 18.30
CA THR A 119 -37.30 -20.34 19.21
C THR A 119 -35.81 -20.67 19.11
N TRP A 120 -35.49 -21.95 18.94
CA TRP A 120 -34.13 -22.45 18.76
C TRP A 120 -33.56 -22.14 17.38
N ALA A 121 -34.40 -22.29 16.36
CA ALA A 121 -34.04 -21.98 14.97
C ALA A 121 -33.79 -20.48 14.77
N GLU A 122 -34.65 -19.62 15.34
CA GLU A 122 -34.46 -18.17 15.33
C GLU A 122 -33.19 -17.77 16.11
N ALA A 123 -32.98 -18.34 17.31
CA ALA A 123 -31.77 -18.05 18.10
C ALA A 123 -30.49 -18.43 17.35
N ARG A 124 -30.46 -19.57 16.67
CA ARG A 124 -29.33 -20.01 15.83
C ARG A 124 -29.08 -19.06 14.66
N GLU A 125 -30.12 -18.61 13.96
CA GLU A 125 -29.97 -17.66 12.86
C GLU A 125 -29.49 -16.29 13.37
N ARG A 126 -29.98 -15.84 14.53
CA ARG A 126 -29.55 -14.59 15.16
C ARG A 126 -28.09 -14.65 15.63
N LEU A 127 -27.61 -15.81 16.08
CA LEU A 127 -26.20 -16.05 16.37
C LEU A 127 -25.36 -16.02 15.08
N ARG A 128 -25.85 -16.64 14.00
CA ARG A 128 -25.21 -16.66 12.68
C ARG A 128 -25.13 -15.25 12.05
N SER A 129 -26.23 -14.49 12.10
CA SER A 129 -26.33 -13.12 11.59
C SER A 129 -25.57 -12.12 12.49
N GLY A 130 -25.25 -12.52 13.72
CA GLY A 130 -24.55 -11.73 14.73
C GLY A 130 -25.41 -10.69 15.43
N GLU A 131 -26.73 -10.81 15.34
CA GLU A 131 -27.69 -10.01 16.11
C GLU A 131 -27.62 -10.31 17.61
N VAL A 132 -27.23 -11.54 17.95
CA VAL A 132 -27.06 -12.01 19.33
C VAL A 132 -25.71 -12.70 19.47
N THR A 133 -25.15 -12.66 20.67
CA THR A 133 -23.89 -13.29 21.07
C THR A 133 -24.15 -14.38 22.11
N LEU A 134 -23.24 -15.37 22.22
CA LEU A 134 -23.43 -16.52 23.10
C LEU A 134 -23.59 -16.13 24.59
N ASP A 135 -22.99 -15.04 25.06
CA ASP A 135 -23.16 -14.51 26.42
C ASP A 135 -24.59 -14.07 26.75
N LYS A 136 -25.46 -13.90 25.74
CA LYS A 136 -26.85 -13.45 25.89
C LYS A 136 -27.89 -14.54 25.65
N VAL A 137 -27.48 -15.75 25.27
CA VAL A 137 -28.41 -16.89 25.08
C VAL A 137 -28.44 -17.80 26.31
N SER A 138 -29.44 -18.68 26.37
CA SER A 138 -29.62 -19.66 27.44
C SER A 138 -28.47 -20.66 27.51
N GLN A 139 -28.29 -21.29 28.67
CA GLN A 139 -27.25 -22.32 28.86
C GLN A 139 -27.44 -23.51 27.91
N GLU A 140 -28.67 -23.89 27.60
CA GLU A 140 -28.98 -24.99 26.69
C GLU A 140 -28.47 -24.70 25.26
N LEU A 141 -28.60 -23.44 24.79
CA LEU A 141 -28.05 -23.01 23.49
C LEU A 141 -26.52 -22.91 23.49
N ARG A 142 -25.89 -22.62 24.63
CA ARG A 142 -24.42 -22.65 24.78
C ARG A 142 -23.85 -24.07 24.81
N ALA A 143 -24.69 -25.06 25.11
CA ALA A 143 -24.36 -26.48 25.07
C ALA A 143 -24.74 -27.15 23.73
N ASP A 144 -25.37 -26.42 22.81
CA ASP A 144 -25.74 -26.93 21.48
C ASP A 144 -24.60 -26.74 20.46
N PRO A 145 -24.06 -27.83 19.88
CA PRO A 145 -22.93 -27.76 18.95
C PRO A 145 -23.16 -26.86 17.74
N GLU A 146 -24.35 -26.89 17.13
CA GLU A 146 -24.58 -26.11 15.91
C GLU A 146 -24.79 -24.61 16.21
N ALA A 147 -25.43 -24.26 17.34
CA ALA A 147 -25.55 -22.87 17.78
C ALA A 147 -24.18 -22.27 18.10
N VAL A 148 -23.34 -23.00 18.82
CA VAL A 148 -21.96 -22.57 19.11
C VAL A 148 -21.15 -22.48 17.83
N LEU A 149 -21.24 -23.47 16.94
CA LEU A 149 -20.55 -23.45 15.65
C LEU A 149 -20.97 -22.22 14.81
N ALA A 150 -22.28 -21.93 14.73
CA ALA A 150 -22.80 -20.77 14.00
C ALA A 150 -22.27 -19.44 14.55
N ALA A 151 -22.20 -19.29 15.87
CA ALA A 151 -21.67 -18.12 16.53
C ALA A 151 -20.15 -17.96 16.28
N VAL A 152 -19.41 -19.05 16.45
CA VAL A 152 -17.94 -19.11 16.33
C VAL A 152 -17.48 -18.93 14.88
N MET A 153 -18.24 -19.41 13.90
CA MET A 153 -17.96 -19.22 12.46
C MET A 153 -17.93 -17.73 12.08
N ARG A 154 -18.68 -16.89 12.80
CA ARG A 154 -18.70 -15.44 12.61
C ARG A 154 -17.60 -14.76 13.43
N ASP A 155 -17.55 -15.07 14.72
CA ASP A 155 -16.59 -14.49 15.66
C ASP A 155 -16.03 -15.58 16.57
N GLY A 156 -14.78 -15.97 16.32
CA GLY A 156 -14.10 -17.01 17.08
C GLY A 156 -13.98 -16.72 18.59
N THR A 157 -14.07 -15.45 19.01
CA THR A 157 -13.98 -15.11 20.45
C THR A 157 -15.20 -15.57 21.26
N GLN A 158 -16.31 -15.87 20.59
CA GLN A 158 -17.51 -16.40 21.23
C GLN A 158 -17.30 -17.80 21.84
N LEU A 159 -16.22 -18.50 21.50
CA LEU A 159 -15.86 -19.77 22.14
C LEU A 159 -15.75 -19.65 23.67
N LYS A 160 -15.43 -18.46 24.20
CA LYS A 160 -15.36 -18.21 25.65
C LYS A 160 -16.66 -18.47 26.41
N ASP A 161 -17.78 -18.30 25.74
CA ASP A 161 -19.12 -18.40 26.30
C ASP A 161 -19.77 -19.77 26.01
N ALA A 162 -19.08 -20.65 25.28
CA ALA A 162 -19.54 -22.00 25.00
C ALA A 162 -19.42 -22.92 26.24
N ASP A 163 -20.29 -23.93 26.29
CA ASP A 163 -20.20 -24.98 27.31
C ASP A 163 -18.82 -25.65 27.30
N GLU A 164 -18.37 -26.10 28.47
CA GLU A 164 -17.05 -26.71 28.65
C GLU A 164 -16.83 -27.92 27.75
N ALA A 165 -17.86 -28.76 27.54
CA ALA A 165 -17.76 -29.90 26.63
C ALA A 165 -17.50 -29.47 25.18
N LEU A 166 -18.08 -28.34 24.74
CA LEU A 166 -17.88 -27.81 23.39
C LEU A 166 -16.55 -27.06 23.23
N ARG A 167 -16.00 -26.51 24.33
CA ARG A 167 -14.62 -25.99 24.36
C ARG A 167 -13.57 -27.10 24.26
N ALA A 168 -13.95 -28.36 24.49
CA ALA A 168 -13.15 -29.55 24.19
C ALA A 168 -13.50 -30.20 22.84
N HIS A 169 -14.48 -29.68 22.09
CA HIS A 169 -14.86 -30.25 20.80
C HIS A 169 -13.96 -29.74 19.68
N ARG A 170 -13.13 -30.64 19.14
CA ARG A 170 -12.04 -30.31 18.20
C ARG A 170 -12.50 -29.49 16.99
N GLU A 171 -13.61 -29.83 16.35
CA GLU A 171 -14.10 -29.13 15.16
C GLU A 171 -14.55 -27.68 15.46
N ILE A 172 -15.20 -27.47 16.60
CA ILE A 172 -15.67 -26.15 17.02
C ILE A 172 -14.47 -25.27 17.35
N VAL A 173 -13.50 -25.81 18.09
CA VAL A 173 -12.26 -25.10 18.44
C VAL A 173 -11.45 -24.78 17.19
N LEU A 174 -11.26 -25.73 16.26
CA LEU A 174 -10.57 -25.47 14.99
C LEU A 174 -11.25 -24.34 14.21
N THR A 175 -12.58 -24.36 14.14
CA THR A 175 -13.34 -23.28 13.51
C THR A 175 -13.10 -21.95 14.23
N ALA A 176 -13.15 -21.93 15.56
CA ALA A 176 -12.90 -20.73 16.36
C ALA A 176 -11.54 -20.12 16.12
N VAL A 177 -10.48 -20.93 16.25
CA VAL A 177 -9.10 -20.46 16.13
C VAL A 177 -8.76 -20.08 14.69
N SER A 178 -9.42 -20.68 13.70
CA SER A 178 -9.28 -20.25 12.31
C SER A 178 -9.83 -18.84 12.08
N LYS A 179 -10.94 -18.48 12.74
CA LYS A 179 -11.56 -17.15 12.65
C LYS A 179 -10.83 -16.11 13.49
N ASN A 180 -10.38 -16.49 14.68
CA ASN A 180 -9.55 -15.65 15.53
C ASN A 180 -8.61 -16.50 16.37
N GLY A 181 -7.31 -16.45 16.08
CA GLY A 181 -6.30 -17.24 16.80
C GLY A 181 -6.28 -17.01 18.33
N ALA A 182 -6.72 -15.85 18.82
CA ALA A 182 -6.82 -15.59 20.27
C ALA A 182 -7.91 -16.42 20.97
N ALA A 183 -8.82 -17.07 20.22
CA ALA A 183 -9.81 -17.99 20.76
C ALA A 183 -9.16 -19.21 21.42
N LEU A 184 -7.91 -19.54 21.09
CA LEU A 184 -7.17 -20.66 21.67
C LEU A 184 -7.12 -20.59 23.21
N LYS A 185 -7.10 -19.39 23.78
CA LYS A 185 -7.12 -19.18 25.24
C LYS A 185 -8.35 -19.76 25.95
N HIS A 186 -9.43 -19.99 25.21
CA HIS A 186 -10.70 -20.52 25.72
C HIS A 186 -10.89 -22.00 25.42
N ALA A 187 -10.03 -22.60 24.59
CA ALA A 187 -10.08 -24.03 24.31
C ALA A 187 -9.70 -24.85 25.56
N ALA A 188 -10.23 -26.06 25.64
CA ALA A 188 -9.82 -27.02 26.66
C ALA A 188 -8.31 -27.29 26.59
N GLU A 189 -7.69 -27.59 27.74
CA GLU A 189 -6.26 -27.82 27.85
C GLU A 189 -5.72 -28.89 26.89
N GLU A 190 -6.48 -29.96 26.69
CA GLU A 190 -6.14 -31.04 25.78
C GLU A 190 -5.97 -30.55 24.33
N LEU A 191 -6.85 -29.65 23.88
CA LEU A 191 -6.79 -29.07 22.54
C LEU A 191 -5.73 -27.97 22.41
N ARG A 192 -5.33 -27.32 23.51
CA ARG A 192 -4.16 -26.42 23.53
C ARG A 192 -2.84 -27.18 23.35
N ARG A 193 -2.84 -28.49 23.63
CA ARG A 193 -1.74 -29.43 23.38
C ARG A 193 -1.83 -30.11 22.00
N ASP A 194 -2.82 -29.81 21.17
CA ASP A 194 -2.90 -30.31 19.79
C ASP A 194 -2.11 -29.39 18.85
N GLY A 195 -1.05 -29.92 18.23
CA GLY A 195 -0.18 -29.18 17.32
C GLY A 195 -0.91 -28.58 16.11
N MET A 196 -1.91 -29.26 15.56
CA MET A 196 -2.71 -28.78 14.42
C MET A 196 -3.64 -27.64 14.84
N VAL A 197 -4.23 -27.72 16.05
CA VAL A 197 -5.04 -26.64 16.61
C VAL A 197 -4.18 -25.40 16.84
N ALA A 198 -3.01 -25.56 17.46
CA ALA A 198 -2.04 -24.49 17.68
C ALA A 198 -1.56 -23.86 16.36
N ALA A 199 -1.17 -24.68 15.37
CA ALA A 199 -0.74 -24.20 14.06
C ALA A 199 -1.86 -23.44 13.33
N THR A 200 -3.11 -23.90 13.44
CA THR A 200 -4.28 -23.20 12.86
C THR A 200 -4.50 -21.85 13.53
N ALA A 201 -4.38 -21.78 14.85
CA ALA A 201 -4.48 -20.52 15.60
C ALA A 201 -3.37 -19.53 15.20
N LEU A 202 -2.13 -20.00 15.06
CA LEU A 202 -0.96 -19.19 14.70
C LEU A 202 -1.02 -18.62 13.28
N ARG A 203 -1.62 -19.37 12.33
CA ARG A 203 -1.93 -18.86 10.98
C ARG A 203 -2.88 -17.67 11.03
N SER A 204 -3.87 -17.72 11.93
CA SER A 204 -4.87 -16.65 12.08
C SER A 204 -4.29 -15.43 12.81
N SER A 205 -3.57 -15.61 13.92
CA SER A 205 -3.05 -14.49 14.73
C SER A 205 -1.76 -14.82 15.47
N ALA A 206 -0.85 -13.84 15.57
CA ALA A 206 0.41 -13.97 16.31
C ALA A 206 0.18 -14.13 17.81
N VAL A 207 -0.91 -13.52 18.30
CA VAL A 207 -1.32 -13.50 19.71
C VAL A 207 -1.69 -14.90 20.20
N ALA A 208 -1.99 -15.83 19.28
CA ALA A 208 -2.24 -17.22 19.64
C ALA A 208 -1.04 -17.88 20.33
N LEU A 209 0.19 -17.41 20.07
CA LEU A 209 1.40 -18.00 20.62
C LEU A 209 1.42 -17.98 22.16
N ASP A 210 0.86 -16.94 22.78
CA ASP A 210 0.81 -16.79 24.24
C ASP A 210 -0.10 -17.83 24.92
N TYR A 211 -0.89 -18.57 24.14
CA TYR A 211 -1.84 -19.57 24.63
C TYR A 211 -1.53 -21.01 24.18
N VAL A 212 -0.47 -21.19 23.40
CA VAL A 212 0.03 -22.52 23.03
C VAL A 212 0.62 -23.19 24.27
N ALA A 213 0.34 -24.48 24.46
CA ALA A 213 0.89 -25.24 25.57
C ALA A 213 2.42 -25.35 25.46
N GLU A 214 3.14 -25.11 26.55
CA GLU A 214 4.61 -25.05 26.56
C GLU A 214 5.25 -26.37 26.11
N GLU A 215 4.59 -27.49 26.39
CA GLU A 215 5.04 -28.84 26.02
C GLU A 215 5.19 -28.99 24.50
N LEU A 216 4.41 -28.23 23.71
CA LEU A 216 4.49 -28.27 22.24
C LEU A 216 5.77 -27.64 21.70
N PHE A 217 6.47 -26.80 22.46
CA PHE A 217 7.74 -26.22 22.04
C PHE A 217 8.92 -27.21 22.14
N CYS A 218 8.71 -28.35 22.78
CA CYS A 218 9.65 -29.47 22.86
C CYS A 218 9.26 -30.63 21.92
N ASP A 219 8.05 -30.61 21.35
CA ASP A 219 7.59 -31.63 20.41
C ASP A 219 8.00 -31.29 18.96
N ARG A 220 8.79 -32.17 18.35
CA ARG A 220 9.33 -31.95 17.00
C ARG A 220 8.24 -31.80 15.94
N ALA A 221 7.18 -32.61 16.00
CA ALA A 221 6.13 -32.62 14.99
C ALA A 221 5.25 -31.36 15.11
N ALA A 222 4.86 -31.00 16.33
CA ALA A 222 4.10 -29.80 16.62
C ALA A 222 4.89 -28.54 16.23
N VAL A 223 6.18 -28.44 16.62
CA VAL A 223 7.02 -27.29 16.22
C VAL A 223 7.09 -27.18 14.70
N LEU A 224 7.27 -28.29 13.97
CA LEU A 224 7.32 -28.27 12.51
C LEU A 224 6.03 -27.71 11.90
N GLU A 225 4.85 -28.14 12.36
CA GLU A 225 3.57 -27.61 11.88
C GLU A 225 3.39 -26.12 12.24
N MET A 226 3.79 -25.74 13.45
CA MET A 226 3.67 -24.36 13.94
C MET A 226 4.62 -23.40 13.20
N VAL A 227 5.85 -23.80 12.88
CA VAL A 227 6.78 -22.92 12.14
C VAL A 227 6.38 -22.77 10.68
N GLN A 228 5.74 -23.78 10.07
CA GLN A 228 5.14 -23.66 8.74
C GLN A 228 4.00 -22.64 8.75
N ALA A 229 3.18 -22.65 9.80
CA ALA A 229 2.15 -21.64 10.01
C ALA A 229 2.74 -20.24 10.23
N ARG A 230 3.81 -20.14 11.04
CA ARG A 230 4.47 -18.88 11.39
C ARG A 230 5.92 -19.10 11.82
N GLY A 231 6.88 -18.68 10.99
CA GLY A 231 8.30 -18.89 11.26
C GLY A 231 8.80 -18.31 12.59
N GLY A 232 8.24 -17.18 13.04
CA GLY A 232 8.59 -16.57 14.33
C GLY A 232 8.34 -17.43 15.58
N VAL A 233 7.62 -18.55 15.48
CA VAL A 233 7.45 -19.54 16.59
C VAL A 233 8.80 -20.13 17.02
N LEU A 234 9.76 -20.20 16.10
CA LEU A 234 11.07 -20.81 16.34
C LEU A 234 11.81 -20.22 17.55
N ARG A 235 11.55 -18.96 17.92
CA ARG A 235 12.13 -18.31 19.09
C ARG A 235 11.82 -19.04 20.41
N CYS A 236 10.66 -19.70 20.48
CA CYS A 236 10.16 -20.38 21.68
C CYS A 236 10.55 -21.87 21.70
N ALA A 237 10.98 -22.45 20.57
CA ALA A 237 11.33 -23.87 20.48
C ALA A 237 12.54 -24.22 21.37
N ALA A 238 12.61 -25.48 21.81
CA ALA A 238 13.79 -26.03 22.47
C ALA A 238 15.04 -25.89 21.60
N ASP A 239 16.21 -25.75 22.21
CA ASP A 239 17.45 -25.44 21.49
C ASP A 239 17.86 -26.54 20.52
N GLU A 240 17.56 -27.81 20.84
CA GLU A 240 17.75 -28.95 19.94
C GLU A 240 16.90 -28.82 18.67
N LEU A 241 15.68 -28.31 18.79
CA LEU A 241 14.75 -28.12 17.67
C LEU A 241 15.10 -26.88 16.84
N LYS A 242 15.67 -25.84 17.46
CA LYS A 242 16.24 -24.70 16.71
C LYS A 242 17.43 -25.14 15.85
N ALA A 243 18.17 -26.15 16.30
CA ALA A 243 19.27 -26.76 15.54
C ALA A 243 18.79 -27.74 14.46
N ASP A 244 17.53 -28.20 14.50
CA ASP A 244 16.98 -29.08 13.47
C ASP A 244 16.85 -28.34 12.15
N ARG A 245 17.60 -28.82 11.16
CA ARG A 245 17.67 -28.25 9.81
C ARG A 245 16.32 -28.18 9.11
N VAL A 246 15.45 -29.17 9.28
CA VAL A 246 14.13 -29.21 8.63
C VAL A 246 13.21 -28.16 9.23
N ILE A 247 13.22 -28.03 10.56
CA ILE A 247 12.45 -27.01 11.27
C ILE A 247 12.96 -25.61 10.90
N ALA A 248 14.28 -25.41 10.91
CA ALA A 248 14.89 -24.15 10.53
C ALA A 248 14.53 -23.74 9.10
N LEU A 249 14.61 -24.69 8.14
CA LEU A 249 14.26 -24.44 6.74
C LEU A 249 12.79 -24.07 6.58
N ALA A 250 11.88 -24.79 7.25
CA ALA A 250 10.45 -24.48 7.22
C ALA A 250 10.16 -23.09 7.84
N ALA A 251 10.83 -22.76 8.95
CA ALA A 251 10.67 -21.47 9.61
C ALA A 251 11.12 -20.30 8.74
N VAL A 252 12.29 -20.38 8.08
CA VAL A 252 12.78 -19.29 7.22
C VAL A 252 11.99 -19.16 5.92
N GLN A 253 11.36 -20.25 5.43
CA GLN A 253 10.46 -20.20 4.27
C GLN A 253 9.15 -19.47 4.60
N SER A 254 8.64 -19.64 5.83
CA SER A 254 7.45 -18.93 6.33
C SER A 254 7.79 -17.47 6.68
N GLU A 255 8.88 -17.25 7.39
CA GLU A 255 9.32 -15.92 7.84
C GLU A 255 10.85 -15.81 7.79
N ALA A 256 11.37 -15.10 6.77
CA ALA A 256 12.80 -15.03 6.49
C ALA A 256 13.68 -14.58 7.67
N LEU A 257 13.17 -13.71 8.54
CA LEU A 257 13.91 -13.21 9.70
C LEU A 257 13.99 -14.22 10.86
N ALA A 258 13.32 -15.38 10.76
CA ALA A 258 13.45 -16.47 11.73
C ALA A 258 14.89 -17.00 11.84
N LEU A 259 15.73 -16.72 10.83
CA LEU A 259 17.16 -17.03 10.83
C LEU A 259 17.91 -16.45 12.06
N GLN A 260 17.41 -15.37 12.67
CA GLN A 260 18.02 -14.80 13.87
C GLN A 260 17.92 -15.70 15.11
N HIS A 261 16.95 -16.63 15.12
CA HIS A 261 16.66 -17.48 16.28
C HIS A 261 17.36 -18.84 16.23
N VAL A 262 17.99 -19.20 15.12
CA VAL A 262 18.72 -20.47 14.98
C VAL A 262 20.17 -20.36 15.49
N PRO A 263 20.76 -21.46 15.99
CA PRO A 263 22.16 -21.47 16.40
C PRO A 263 23.09 -21.26 15.22
N GLU A 264 24.34 -20.85 15.52
CA GLU A 264 25.34 -20.50 14.51
C GLU A 264 25.60 -21.62 13.50
N LEU A 265 25.55 -22.89 13.94
CA LEU A 265 25.71 -24.05 13.07
C LEU A 265 24.72 -24.02 11.89
N VAL A 266 23.46 -23.67 12.16
CA VAL A 266 22.39 -23.57 11.14
C VAL A 266 22.49 -22.26 10.37
N ARG A 267 22.96 -21.17 11.00
CA ARG A 267 23.29 -19.92 10.29
C ARG A 267 24.47 -20.05 9.34
N ASN A 268 25.22 -21.15 9.43
CA ASN A 268 26.25 -21.54 8.47
C ASN A 268 25.77 -22.60 7.46
N ASP A 269 24.51 -23.06 7.55
CA ASP A 269 23.90 -23.91 6.52
C ASP A 269 23.50 -23.04 5.32
N ARG A 270 24.17 -23.29 4.21
CA ARG A 270 24.01 -22.53 2.97
C ARG A 270 22.58 -22.58 2.42
N GLU A 271 21.90 -23.73 2.50
CA GLU A 271 20.55 -23.87 1.95
C GLU A 271 19.52 -23.12 2.79
N VAL A 272 19.64 -23.18 4.12
CA VAL A 272 18.77 -22.44 5.05
C VAL A 272 18.95 -20.94 4.85
N VAL A 273 20.20 -20.46 4.79
CA VAL A 273 20.47 -19.03 4.56
C VAL A 273 19.98 -18.57 3.19
N LEU A 274 20.20 -19.34 2.11
CA LEU A 274 19.69 -18.99 0.79
C LEU A 274 18.15 -18.92 0.76
N ALA A 275 17.46 -19.83 1.44
CA ALA A 275 16.00 -19.79 1.56
C ALA A 275 15.54 -18.50 2.27
N ALA A 276 16.19 -18.14 3.38
CA ALA A 276 15.90 -16.91 4.12
C ALA A 276 16.13 -15.67 3.25
N VAL A 277 17.29 -15.58 2.59
CA VAL A 277 17.70 -14.45 1.75
C VAL A 277 16.76 -14.25 0.56
N ARG A 278 16.26 -15.34 -0.06
CA ARG A 278 15.27 -15.26 -1.15
C ARG A 278 13.95 -14.64 -0.68
N GLY A 279 13.53 -14.95 0.54
CA GLY A 279 12.35 -14.34 1.16
C GLY A 279 12.57 -12.85 1.47
N ASN A 280 13.68 -12.53 2.13
CA ASN A 280 14.06 -11.16 2.49
C ASN A 280 15.59 -11.02 2.50
N GLY A 281 16.16 -10.16 1.64
CA GLY A 281 17.62 -9.97 1.55
C GLY A 281 18.25 -9.43 2.83
N ALA A 282 17.48 -8.78 3.71
CA ALA A 282 17.96 -8.34 5.03
C ALA A 282 18.25 -9.52 5.99
N ALA A 283 17.78 -10.74 5.69
CA ALA A 283 18.13 -11.93 6.47
C ALA A 283 19.64 -12.23 6.44
N LEU A 284 20.37 -11.70 5.43
CA LEU A 284 21.82 -11.83 5.33
C LEU A 284 22.57 -11.36 6.60
N GLN A 285 22.03 -10.39 7.33
CA GLN A 285 22.64 -9.89 8.58
C GLN A 285 22.81 -10.98 9.65
N TYR A 286 21.95 -12.00 9.63
CA TYR A 286 21.98 -13.10 10.58
C TYR A 286 22.82 -14.27 10.08
N ALA A 287 23.25 -14.31 8.82
CA ALA A 287 24.09 -15.39 8.33
C ALA A 287 25.48 -15.39 9.00
N SER A 288 26.14 -16.56 9.00
CA SER A 288 27.52 -16.68 9.46
C SER A 288 28.45 -15.73 8.69
N GLU A 289 29.58 -15.36 9.29
CA GLU A 289 30.61 -14.56 8.59
C GLU A 289 31.07 -15.23 7.28
N GLN A 290 31.13 -16.57 7.26
CA GLN A 290 31.49 -17.33 6.06
C GLN A 290 30.47 -17.12 4.93
N LEU A 291 29.18 -17.24 5.21
CA LEU A 291 28.12 -17.08 4.21
C LEU A 291 27.86 -15.60 3.85
N ARG A 292 28.17 -14.66 4.73
CA ARG A 292 28.27 -13.23 4.37
C ARG A 292 29.44 -12.94 3.42
N GLY A 293 30.38 -13.85 3.28
CA GLY A 293 31.43 -13.85 2.27
C GLY A 293 31.13 -14.69 1.03
N ASP A 294 30.02 -15.44 0.99
CA ASP A 294 29.62 -16.22 -0.18
C ASP A 294 29.00 -15.30 -1.23
N ARG A 295 29.65 -15.24 -2.40
CA ARG A 295 29.26 -14.38 -3.52
C ARG A 295 27.84 -14.66 -4.02
N GLU A 296 27.41 -15.92 -4.04
CA GLU A 296 26.07 -16.29 -4.52
C GLU A 296 25.00 -15.90 -3.51
N VAL A 297 25.24 -16.15 -2.21
CA VAL A 297 24.32 -15.78 -1.13
C VAL A 297 24.13 -14.26 -1.09
N VAL A 298 25.23 -13.51 -1.08
CA VAL A 298 25.18 -12.04 -1.09
C VAL A 298 24.57 -11.53 -2.40
N GLY A 299 24.93 -12.11 -3.54
CA GLY A 299 24.35 -11.75 -4.83
C GLY A 299 22.83 -11.90 -4.86
N GLU A 300 22.28 -12.96 -4.25
CA GLU A 300 20.84 -13.14 -4.14
C GLU A 300 20.20 -12.11 -3.18
N ALA A 301 20.85 -11.80 -2.06
CA ALA A 301 20.39 -10.76 -1.13
C ALA A 301 20.31 -9.39 -1.81
N LEU A 302 21.32 -9.06 -2.62
CA LEU A 302 21.40 -7.79 -3.34
C LEU A 302 20.28 -7.62 -4.38
N LYS A 303 19.88 -8.71 -5.07
CA LYS A 303 18.74 -8.70 -5.99
C LYS A 303 17.40 -8.44 -5.28
N ARG A 304 17.27 -8.86 -4.02
CA ARG A 304 16.01 -8.80 -3.27
C ARG A 304 15.80 -7.50 -2.50
N SER A 305 16.86 -6.95 -1.88
CA SER A 305 16.76 -5.80 -0.98
C SER A 305 17.38 -4.51 -1.51
N CYS A 306 17.44 -4.36 -2.85
CA CYS A 306 17.93 -3.16 -3.56
C CYS A 306 19.19 -2.58 -2.90
N GLY A 307 20.25 -3.38 -2.89
CA GLY A 307 21.59 -2.95 -2.48
C GLY A 307 21.86 -2.68 -0.98
N SER A 308 20.84 -2.46 -0.15
CA SER A 308 20.99 -2.34 1.32
C SER A 308 21.65 -3.57 1.96
N ALA A 309 21.46 -4.76 1.36
CA ALA A 309 22.13 -5.99 1.79
C ALA A 309 23.67 -5.92 1.72
N LEU A 310 24.24 -4.99 0.96
CA LEU A 310 25.69 -4.79 0.88
C LEU A 310 26.27 -4.38 2.24
N GLU A 311 25.47 -3.76 3.11
CA GLU A 311 25.85 -3.44 4.48
C GLU A 311 26.32 -4.67 5.27
N PHE A 312 25.66 -5.81 5.04
CA PHE A 312 25.94 -7.05 5.76
C PHE A 312 26.98 -7.93 5.07
N ALA A 313 27.36 -7.63 3.83
CA ALA A 313 28.39 -8.40 3.14
C ALA A 313 29.75 -8.32 3.84
N SER A 314 30.58 -9.36 3.64
CA SER A 314 31.96 -9.38 4.12
C SER A 314 32.78 -8.22 3.55
N ARG A 315 33.86 -7.83 4.24
CA ARG A 315 34.77 -6.78 3.77
C ARG A 315 35.33 -7.08 2.37
N GLN A 316 35.57 -8.35 2.06
CA GLN A 316 36.08 -8.79 0.76
C GLN A 316 35.06 -8.52 -0.36
N LEU A 317 33.78 -8.85 -0.14
CA LEU A 317 32.73 -8.62 -1.13
C LEU A 317 32.34 -7.14 -1.26
N LYS A 318 32.44 -6.35 -0.19
CA LYS A 318 32.36 -4.87 -0.26
C LYS A 318 33.49 -4.24 -1.09
N GLY A 319 34.58 -4.98 -1.30
CA GLY A 319 35.68 -4.63 -2.20
C GLY A 319 35.60 -5.28 -3.58
N ASP A 320 34.64 -6.20 -3.82
CA ASP A 320 34.47 -6.82 -5.13
C ASP A 320 33.82 -5.82 -6.09
N ARG A 321 34.68 -5.19 -6.89
CA ARG A 321 34.31 -4.22 -7.90
C ARG A 321 33.19 -4.70 -8.83
N ARG A 322 33.22 -5.95 -9.28
CA ARG A 322 32.21 -6.46 -10.22
C ARG A 322 30.84 -6.58 -9.55
N LEU A 323 30.83 -7.09 -8.32
CA LEU A 323 29.60 -7.21 -7.54
C LEU A 323 29.02 -5.83 -7.23
N VAL A 324 29.84 -4.93 -6.69
CA VAL A 324 29.42 -3.57 -6.30
C VAL A 324 28.89 -2.79 -7.51
N LEU A 325 29.58 -2.83 -8.66
CA LEU A 325 29.10 -2.17 -9.88
C LEU A 325 27.72 -2.68 -10.34
N SER A 326 27.46 -3.98 -10.23
CA SER A 326 26.15 -4.53 -10.61
C SER A 326 25.00 -4.02 -9.74
N VAL A 327 25.29 -3.62 -8.50
CA VAL A 327 24.31 -3.08 -7.55
C VAL A 327 24.16 -1.58 -7.70
N MET A 328 25.24 -0.85 -8.00
CA MET A 328 25.19 0.62 -8.20
C MET A 328 24.25 1.04 -9.32
N ALA A 329 24.04 0.18 -10.32
CA ALA A 329 23.09 0.43 -11.41
C ALA A 329 21.61 0.32 -10.97
N MET A 330 21.33 -0.32 -9.82
CA MET A 330 19.98 -0.48 -9.29
C MET A 330 19.69 0.45 -8.12
N ASP A 331 20.69 0.72 -7.28
CA ASP A 331 20.63 1.68 -6.16
C ASP A 331 22.01 2.29 -5.90
N GLY A 332 22.20 3.53 -6.33
CA GLY A 332 23.44 4.30 -6.17
C GLY A 332 23.74 4.69 -4.72
N MET A 333 22.74 4.69 -3.82
CA MET A 333 22.95 5.01 -2.40
C MET A 333 23.75 3.93 -1.67
N CYS A 334 23.83 2.73 -2.26
CA CYS A 334 24.60 1.62 -1.72
C CYS A 334 26.11 1.86 -1.72
N LEU A 335 26.57 2.91 -2.41
CA LEU A 335 27.95 3.38 -2.35
C LEU A 335 28.42 3.61 -0.90
N GLN A 336 27.52 3.97 0.02
CA GLN A 336 27.85 4.15 1.43
C GLN A 336 28.41 2.89 2.12
N HIS A 337 28.02 1.71 1.64
CA HIS A 337 28.44 0.41 2.21
C HIS A 337 29.63 -0.21 1.48
N ALA A 338 30.03 0.36 0.34
CA ALA A 338 31.21 -0.09 -0.39
C ALA A 338 32.50 0.19 0.38
N SER A 339 33.54 -0.59 0.06
CA SER A 339 34.89 -0.38 0.61
C SER A 339 35.41 1.04 0.32
N ALA A 340 36.34 1.51 1.15
CA ALA A 340 36.92 2.85 0.98
C ALA A 340 37.64 2.99 -0.37
N GLU A 341 38.25 1.91 -0.85
CA GLU A 341 38.91 1.80 -2.14
C GLU A 341 37.92 2.02 -3.28
N LEU A 342 36.76 1.36 -3.26
CA LEU A 342 35.74 1.52 -4.31
C LEU A 342 35.00 2.86 -4.22
N ARG A 343 34.88 3.47 -3.04
CA ARG A 343 34.43 4.87 -2.90
C ARG A 343 35.43 5.87 -3.48
N GLY A 344 36.66 5.43 -3.74
CA GLY A 344 37.70 6.14 -4.49
C GLY A 344 37.80 5.76 -5.96
N ASP A 345 37.05 4.77 -6.45
CA ASP A 345 37.07 4.35 -7.85
C ASP A 345 36.15 5.26 -8.70
N PRO A 346 36.70 6.00 -9.68
CA PRO A 346 35.91 6.92 -10.50
C PRO A 346 34.76 6.25 -11.26
N GLU A 347 34.92 5.01 -11.72
CA GLU A 347 33.88 4.32 -12.48
C GLU A 347 32.74 3.85 -11.58
N VAL A 348 33.06 3.35 -10.39
CA VAL A 348 32.05 2.94 -9.39
C VAL A 348 31.25 4.14 -8.92
N VAL A 349 31.93 5.24 -8.55
CA VAL A 349 31.25 6.46 -8.13
C VAL A 349 30.45 7.06 -9.27
N ARG A 350 30.96 7.05 -10.51
CA ARG A 350 30.19 7.54 -11.67
C ARG A 350 28.89 6.75 -11.84
N ALA A 351 28.93 5.43 -11.80
CA ALA A 351 27.72 4.60 -11.90
C ALA A 351 26.72 4.93 -10.78
N ALA A 352 27.20 5.12 -9.55
CA ALA A 352 26.36 5.49 -8.41
C ALA A 352 25.71 6.87 -8.56
N VAL A 353 26.45 7.89 -9.02
CA VAL A 353 25.91 9.26 -9.17
C VAL A 353 25.02 9.42 -10.41
N GLU A 354 25.19 8.57 -11.42
CA GLU A 354 24.31 8.52 -12.59
C GLU A 354 22.93 7.95 -12.24
N GLU A 355 22.87 7.02 -11.28
CA GLU A 355 21.61 6.49 -10.73
C GLU A 355 21.01 7.45 -9.69
N SER A 356 21.81 7.88 -8.70
CA SER A 356 21.39 8.80 -7.65
C SER A 356 22.45 9.88 -7.41
N GLY A 357 22.18 11.11 -7.84
CA GLY A 357 23.16 12.21 -7.72
C GLY A 357 23.61 12.49 -6.26
N ILE A 358 22.78 12.13 -5.28
CA ILE A 358 23.09 12.29 -3.85
C ILE A 358 24.19 11.32 -3.38
N ALA A 359 24.42 10.22 -4.10
CA ALA A 359 25.48 9.27 -3.78
C ALA A 359 26.88 9.92 -3.73
N LEU A 360 27.06 11.10 -4.36
CA LEU A 360 28.29 11.89 -4.28
C LEU A 360 28.74 12.17 -2.83
N GLN A 361 27.81 12.22 -1.86
CA GLN A 361 28.15 12.41 -0.45
C GLN A 361 29.08 11.32 0.11
N PHE A 362 28.98 10.09 -0.41
CA PHE A 362 29.74 8.93 0.03
C PHE A 362 31.05 8.72 -0.76
N ALA A 363 31.24 9.45 -1.86
CA ALA A 363 32.47 9.40 -2.61
C ALA A 363 33.67 9.89 -1.78
N SER A 364 34.87 9.46 -2.16
CA SER A 364 36.10 9.97 -1.56
C SER A 364 36.26 11.49 -1.79
N GLU A 365 37.00 12.16 -0.90
CA GLU A 365 37.27 13.60 -1.00
C GLU A 365 38.02 13.97 -2.30
N ALA A 366 38.78 13.04 -2.88
CA ALA A 366 39.42 13.22 -4.18
C ALA A 366 38.37 13.30 -5.31
N LEU A 367 37.38 12.40 -5.32
CA LEU A 367 36.34 12.37 -6.34
C LEU A 367 35.28 13.47 -6.17
N LYS A 368 35.07 13.97 -4.95
CA LYS A 368 34.30 15.21 -4.72
C LYS A 368 34.95 16.47 -5.31
N LYS A 369 36.23 16.39 -5.71
CA LYS A 369 36.96 17.41 -6.46
C LYS A 369 37.06 17.08 -7.95
N ASP A 370 36.59 15.92 -8.39
CA ASP A 370 36.56 15.56 -9.80
C ASP A 370 35.39 16.26 -10.49
N ARG A 371 35.74 17.21 -11.36
CA ARG A 371 34.77 18.03 -12.10
C ARG A 371 33.77 17.17 -12.90
N LYS A 372 34.21 16.08 -13.53
CA LYS A 372 33.35 15.25 -14.39
C LYS A 372 32.30 14.51 -13.57
N ILE A 373 32.71 13.95 -12.43
CA ILE A 373 31.81 13.23 -11.52
C ILE A 373 30.80 14.20 -10.89
N VAL A 374 31.26 15.35 -10.37
CA VAL A 374 30.35 16.34 -9.78
C VAL A 374 29.36 16.88 -10.81
N LEU A 375 29.80 17.11 -12.06
CA LEU A 375 28.89 17.55 -13.11
C LEU A 375 27.84 16.48 -13.45
N ALA A 376 28.23 15.19 -13.50
CA ALA A 376 27.28 14.10 -13.69
C ALA A 376 26.25 14.04 -12.54
N ALA A 377 26.72 14.13 -11.29
CA ALA A 377 25.86 14.18 -10.12
C ALA A 377 24.89 15.38 -10.14
N ALA A 378 25.36 16.56 -10.55
CA ALA A 378 24.55 17.78 -10.65
C ALA A 378 23.50 17.69 -11.76
N LYS A 379 23.81 16.97 -12.86
CA LYS A 379 22.86 16.68 -13.94
C LYS A 379 21.74 15.74 -13.51
N GLU A 380 22.00 14.82 -12.59
CA GLU A 380 20.96 13.98 -11.97
C GLU A 380 20.23 14.80 -10.89
N ASN A 381 20.90 15.12 -9.78
CA ASN A 381 20.32 15.82 -8.64
C ASN A 381 21.00 17.16 -8.39
N ALA A 382 20.24 18.25 -8.38
CA ALA A 382 20.78 19.58 -8.09
C ALA A 382 21.41 19.68 -6.69
N ARG A 383 20.87 18.97 -5.69
CA ARG A 383 21.39 18.99 -4.31
C ARG A 383 22.72 18.27 -4.14
N SER A 384 23.14 17.47 -5.13
CA SER A 384 24.46 16.82 -5.10
C SER A 384 25.61 17.81 -4.98
N VAL A 385 25.44 19.03 -5.51
CA VAL A 385 26.44 20.11 -5.49
C VAL A 385 26.80 20.55 -4.07
N GLU A 386 25.93 20.31 -3.08
CA GLU A 386 26.23 20.60 -1.67
C GLU A 386 27.41 19.75 -1.15
N PHE A 387 27.55 18.53 -1.68
CA PHE A 387 28.61 17.59 -1.32
C PHE A 387 29.90 17.80 -2.12
N ALA A 388 29.87 18.64 -3.15
CA ALA A 388 31.05 18.97 -3.93
C ALA A 388 32.04 19.82 -3.12
N ALA A 389 33.33 19.64 -3.41
CA ALA A 389 34.38 20.47 -2.83
C ALA A 389 34.15 21.95 -3.16
N ARG A 390 34.52 22.84 -2.22
CA ARG A 390 34.33 24.30 -2.37
C ARG A 390 34.79 24.87 -3.73
N PRO A 391 35.94 24.46 -4.31
CA PRO A 391 36.35 24.97 -5.62
C PRO A 391 35.36 24.66 -6.75
N LEU A 392 34.73 23.47 -6.74
CA LEU A 392 33.76 23.09 -7.76
C LEU A 392 32.39 23.75 -7.55
N ARG A 393 32.06 24.18 -6.33
CA ARG A 393 30.92 25.07 -6.10
C ARG A 393 31.12 26.46 -6.68
N ALA A 394 32.36 26.83 -7.04
CA ALA A 394 32.69 28.03 -7.80
C ALA A 394 32.63 27.83 -9.32
N ASP A 395 32.48 26.59 -9.80
CA ASP A 395 32.36 26.31 -11.22
C ASP A 395 30.99 26.76 -11.73
N ALA A 396 31.01 27.73 -12.65
CA ALA A 396 29.80 28.32 -13.18
C ALA A 396 28.95 27.31 -13.95
N GLU A 397 29.52 26.32 -14.64
CA GLU A 397 28.76 25.33 -15.41
C GLU A 397 28.04 24.35 -14.48
N ILE A 398 28.72 23.87 -13.43
CA ILE A 398 28.12 22.99 -12.42
C ILE A 398 26.97 23.72 -11.72
N MET A 399 27.20 24.96 -11.27
CA MET A 399 26.14 25.72 -10.61
C MET A 399 25.01 26.07 -11.57
N LEU A 400 25.30 26.45 -12.82
CA LEU A 400 24.28 26.73 -13.83
C LEU A 400 23.38 25.53 -14.07
N THR A 401 23.96 24.32 -14.10
CA THR A 401 23.21 23.07 -14.24
C THR A 401 22.30 22.84 -13.03
N ALA A 402 22.80 23.06 -11.82
CA ALA A 402 22.03 22.88 -10.59
C ALA A 402 20.88 23.88 -10.46
N VAL A 403 21.13 25.19 -10.68
CA VAL A 403 20.10 26.23 -10.54
C VAL A 403 19.00 26.13 -11.60
N ARG A 404 19.29 25.57 -12.77
CA ARG A 404 18.27 25.30 -13.80
C ARG A 404 17.26 24.25 -13.36
N LYS A 405 17.68 23.29 -12.52
CA LYS A 405 16.78 22.29 -11.93
C LYS A 405 16.10 22.80 -10.66
N ARG A 406 16.85 23.50 -9.79
CA ARG A 406 16.37 24.08 -8.53
C ARG A 406 17.02 25.45 -8.29
N GLY A 407 16.29 26.53 -8.51
CA GLY A 407 16.81 27.90 -8.34
C GLY A 407 17.30 28.19 -6.91
N GLU A 408 16.73 27.53 -5.90
CA GLU A 408 17.17 27.60 -4.51
C GLU A 408 18.66 27.23 -4.31
N MET A 409 19.27 26.50 -5.24
CA MET A 409 20.69 26.13 -5.16
C MET A 409 21.63 27.33 -5.14
N LEU A 410 21.18 28.50 -5.62
CA LEU A 410 21.96 29.74 -5.58
C LEU A 410 22.39 30.12 -4.16
N LYS A 411 21.64 29.73 -3.12
CA LYS A 411 22.01 29.96 -1.71
C LYS A 411 23.35 29.32 -1.34
N HIS A 412 23.66 28.17 -1.94
CA HIS A 412 24.86 27.37 -1.69
C HIS A 412 26.04 27.75 -2.59
N ALA A 413 25.82 28.64 -3.56
CA ALA A 413 26.88 29.15 -4.43
C ALA A 413 27.84 30.08 -3.67
N VAL A 414 29.09 30.11 -4.12
CA VAL A 414 30.10 31.06 -3.62
C VAL A 414 29.99 32.41 -4.34
N GLU A 415 30.58 33.45 -3.76
CA GLU A 415 30.39 34.84 -4.21
C GLU A 415 30.70 35.10 -5.70
N PRO A 416 31.77 34.53 -6.31
CA PRO A 416 32.01 34.69 -7.74
C PRO A 416 30.86 34.20 -8.62
N VAL A 417 30.15 33.16 -8.18
CA VAL A 417 29.03 32.55 -8.90
C VAL A 417 27.73 33.30 -8.63
N LYS A 418 27.54 33.80 -7.40
CA LYS A 418 26.44 34.71 -7.06
C LYS A 418 26.51 36.03 -7.81
N SER A 419 27.69 36.43 -8.27
CA SER A 419 27.92 37.59 -9.13
C SER A 419 27.88 37.26 -10.63
N ASN A 420 27.67 35.99 -11.01
CA ASN A 420 27.54 35.60 -12.40
C ASN A 420 26.10 35.82 -12.90
N ARG A 421 25.94 36.75 -13.85
CA ARG A 421 24.63 37.15 -14.40
C ARG A 421 23.84 35.96 -14.95
N ASP A 422 24.48 35.05 -15.67
CA ASP A 422 23.80 33.95 -16.35
C ASP A 422 23.27 32.92 -15.35
N VAL A 423 24.05 32.64 -14.30
CA VAL A 423 23.65 31.73 -13.21
C VAL A 423 22.49 32.34 -12.42
N VAL A 424 22.59 33.61 -12.03
CA VAL A 424 21.52 34.30 -11.29
C VAL A 424 20.25 34.41 -12.12
N LEU A 425 20.35 34.74 -13.42
CA LEU A 425 19.19 34.82 -14.30
C LEU A 425 18.53 33.45 -14.48
N ALA A 426 19.32 32.39 -14.62
CA ALA A 426 18.80 31.02 -14.70
C ALA A 426 18.10 30.60 -13.40
N ALA A 427 18.69 30.92 -12.24
CA ALA A 427 18.10 30.67 -10.93
C ALA A 427 16.76 31.42 -10.79
N LEU A 428 16.75 32.72 -11.09
CA LEU A 428 15.57 33.59 -11.00
C LEU A 428 14.41 33.09 -11.88
N ARG A 429 14.73 32.56 -13.07
CA ARG A 429 13.73 32.02 -14.00
C ARG A 429 13.08 30.73 -13.48
N ASN A 430 13.83 29.90 -12.77
CA ASN A 430 13.33 28.66 -12.17
C ASN A 430 12.59 28.94 -10.85
N ASP A 431 13.18 29.73 -9.97
CA ASP A 431 12.64 30.16 -8.68
C ASP A 431 12.98 31.63 -8.41
N ALA A 432 11.95 32.48 -8.42
CA ALA A 432 12.12 33.93 -8.26
C ALA A 432 12.73 34.31 -6.89
N GLU A 433 12.43 33.55 -5.84
CA GLU A 433 12.97 33.80 -4.49
C GLU A 433 14.49 33.61 -4.43
N SER A 434 15.09 32.92 -5.40
CA SER A 434 16.55 32.78 -5.50
C SER A 434 17.28 34.13 -5.63
N PHE A 435 16.61 35.16 -6.17
CA PHE A 435 17.19 36.50 -6.34
C PHE A 435 17.71 37.12 -5.04
N GLN A 436 17.11 36.77 -3.90
CA GLN A 436 17.57 37.24 -2.58
C GLN A 436 19.01 36.79 -2.25
N HIS A 437 19.48 35.71 -2.89
CA HIS A 437 20.82 35.14 -2.72
C HIS A 437 21.83 35.61 -3.78
N ALA A 438 21.41 36.44 -4.73
CA ALA A 438 22.32 37.02 -5.72
C ALA A 438 23.31 38.00 -5.08
N GLY A 439 24.49 38.13 -5.70
CA GLY A 439 25.52 39.09 -5.28
C GLY A 439 24.97 40.51 -5.32
N GLU A 440 25.48 41.37 -4.44
CA GLU A 440 24.96 42.73 -4.24
C GLU A 440 24.95 43.56 -5.52
N ALA A 441 25.99 43.42 -6.35
CA ALA A 441 26.09 44.09 -7.64
C ALA A 441 24.92 43.71 -8.58
N LEU A 442 24.55 42.43 -8.64
CA LEU A 442 23.43 41.95 -9.47
C LEU A 442 22.06 42.27 -8.87
N ARG A 443 21.96 42.34 -7.54
CA ARG A 443 20.74 42.88 -6.87
C ARG A 443 20.55 44.38 -7.10
N SER A 444 21.58 45.05 -7.62
CA SER A 444 21.53 46.45 -8.07
C SER A 444 21.47 46.58 -9.60
N ASP A 445 21.41 45.46 -10.35
CA ASP A 445 21.18 45.48 -11.80
C ASP A 445 19.70 45.71 -12.09
N ARG A 446 19.41 46.85 -12.69
CA ARG A 446 18.05 47.29 -13.00
C ARG A 446 17.25 46.28 -13.82
N LYS A 447 17.87 45.62 -14.81
CA LYS A 447 17.18 44.68 -15.69
C LYS A 447 16.81 43.40 -14.95
N LEU A 448 17.71 42.88 -14.11
CA LEU A 448 17.44 41.72 -13.28
C LEU A 448 16.39 42.01 -12.21
N ALA A 449 16.48 43.18 -11.57
CA ALA A 449 15.49 43.60 -10.58
C ALA A 449 14.09 43.74 -11.18
N LEU A 450 13.97 44.31 -12.39
CA LEU A 450 12.69 44.34 -13.10
C LEU A 450 12.17 42.91 -13.33
N GLU A 451 12.95 42.01 -13.91
CA GLU A 451 12.52 40.61 -14.13
C GLU A 451 12.10 39.93 -12.81
N ALA A 452 12.84 40.16 -11.73
CA ALA A 452 12.54 39.60 -10.41
C ALA A 452 11.20 40.11 -9.86
N VAL A 453 11.03 41.43 -9.87
CA VAL A 453 9.84 42.13 -9.35
C VAL A 453 8.58 41.79 -10.16
N HIS A 454 8.69 41.65 -11.48
CA HIS A 454 7.55 41.24 -12.32
C HIS A 454 7.06 39.83 -11.97
N ARG A 455 7.96 38.93 -11.55
CA ARG A 455 7.59 37.57 -11.12
C ARG A 455 7.11 37.53 -9.68
N ARG A 456 7.79 38.26 -8.79
CA ARG A 456 7.44 38.39 -7.37
C ARG A 456 7.68 39.81 -6.86
N PRO A 457 6.62 40.60 -6.66
CA PRO A 457 6.71 41.98 -6.17
C PRO A 457 7.50 42.14 -4.86
N GLN A 458 7.46 41.14 -3.97
CA GLN A 458 8.15 41.13 -2.67
C GLN A 458 9.68 41.28 -2.79
N LEU A 459 10.24 40.93 -3.95
CA LEU A 459 11.68 40.98 -4.20
C LEU A 459 12.22 42.41 -4.31
N LEU A 460 11.35 43.44 -4.38
CA LEU A 460 11.76 44.84 -4.23
C LEU A 460 12.53 45.06 -2.92
N ALA A 461 12.15 44.36 -1.85
CA ALA A 461 12.82 44.44 -0.55
C ALA A 461 14.29 43.98 -0.59
N HIS A 462 14.66 43.14 -1.55
CA HIS A 462 16.01 42.59 -1.70
C HIS A 462 16.86 43.34 -2.75
N CYS A 463 16.26 44.26 -3.50
CA CYS A 463 16.97 45.14 -4.43
C CYS A 463 17.83 46.15 -3.67
N GLY A 464 18.93 46.62 -4.29
CA GLY A 464 19.74 47.69 -3.72
C GLY A 464 18.95 48.99 -3.53
N GLY A 465 19.29 49.82 -2.54
CA GLY A 465 18.53 51.03 -2.19
C GLY A 465 18.30 52.00 -3.36
N ARG A 466 19.26 52.09 -4.31
CA ARG A 466 19.11 52.86 -5.55
C ARG A 466 17.94 52.39 -6.41
N LEU A 467 17.69 51.08 -6.48
CA LEU A 467 16.58 50.51 -7.25
C LEU A 467 15.26 50.57 -6.50
N GLN A 468 15.27 50.64 -5.16
CA GLN A 468 14.07 50.94 -4.37
C GLN A 468 13.59 52.39 -4.57
N ALA A 469 14.49 53.29 -5.00
CA ALA A 469 14.19 54.64 -5.46
C ALA A 469 13.98 54.73 -7.00
N ASP A 470 14.20 53.65 -7.76
CA ASP A 470 13.92 53.65 -9.19
C ASP A 470 12.41 53.57 -9.41
N ARG A 471 11.88 54.62 -10.03
CA ARG A 471 10.45 54.81 -10.26
C ARG A 471 9.83 53.64 -11.03
N GLU A 472 10.50 53.13 -12.07
CA GLU A 472 9.94 52.04 -12.89
C GLU A 472 9.94 50.71 -12.13
N VAL A 473 11.00 50.41 -11.38
CA VAL A 473 11.11 49.19 -10.57
C VAL A 473 10.05 49.19 -9.47
N ALA A 474 9.93 50.30 -8.74
CA ALA A 474 8.93 50.44 -7.68
C ALA A 474 7.51 50.36 -8.23
N LEU A 475 7.22 51.03 -9.35
CA LEU A 475 5.90 51.02 -9.97
C LEU A 475 5.53 49.63 -10.51
N ALA A 476 6.49 48.86 -11.04
CA ALA A 476 6.27 47.46 -11.39
C ALA A 476 5.91 46.61 -10.16
N ALA A 477 6.62 46.78 -9.03
CA ALA A 477 6.34 46.05 -7.80
C ALA A 477 4.95 46.40 -7.24
N VAL A 478 4.66 47.70 -7.18
CA VAL A 478 3.43 48.24 -6.61
C VAL A 478 2.20 47.82 -7.42
N ARG A 479 2.30 47.74 -8.75
CA ARG A 479 1.23 47.22 -9.61
C ARG A 479 0.90 45.75 -9.33
N GLY A 480 1.91 44.93 -9.01
CA GLY A 480 1.70 43.53 -8.67
C GLY A 480 1.25 43.31 -7.22
N ASN A 481 1.69 44.17 -6.30
CA ASN A 481 1.28 44.17 -4.90
C ASN A 481 1.47 45.57 -4.30
N GLY A 482 0.35 46.28 -4.05
CA GLY A 482 0.37 47.66 -3.58
C GLY A 482 1.06 47.86 -2.23
N LEU A 483 1.17 46.80 -1.43
CA LEU A 483 1.92 46.81 -0.16
C LEU A 483 3.42 47.03 -0.35
N MET A 484 3.95 46.83 -1.55
CA MET A 484 5.36 47.08 -1.87
C MET A 484 5.72 48.56 -1.85
N LEU A 485 4.73 49.47 -1.82
CA LEU A 485 4.95 50.89 -1.59
C LEU A 485 5.75 51.14 -0.29
N ARG A 486 5.54 50.31 0.74
CA ARG A 486 6.31 50.35 2.01
C ARG A 486 7.80 50.07 1.87
N LYS A 487 8.22 49.47 0.75
CA LYS A 487 9.62 49.10 0.46
C LYS A 487 10.26 50.04 -0.57
N ALA A 488 9.46 50.84 -1.27
CA ALA A 488 9.96 51.94 -2.09
C ALA A 488 10.51 53.07 -1.20
N ALA A 489 11.40 53.89 -1.78
CA ALA A 489 11.92 55.09 -1.13
C ALA A 489 10.78 56.08 -0.80
N ASP A 490 10.96 56.89 0.25
CA ASP A 490 9.92 57.79 0.72
C ASP A 490 9.48 58.81 -0.35
N GLU A 491 10.39 59.24 -1.22
CA GLU A 491 10.09 60.10 -2.38
C GLU A 491 9.01 59.49 -3.29
N LEU A 492 9.09 58.19 -3.56
CA LEU A 492 8.11 57.49 -4.40
C LEU A 492 6.79 57.23 -3.68
N ARG A 493 6.76 57.28 -2.35
CA ARG A 493 5.52 57.26 -1.56
C ARG A 493 4.77 58.59 -1.59
N MET A 494 5.45 59.65 -2.01
CA MET A 494 4.91 60.98 -2.29
C MET A 494 4.59 61.19 -3.77
N ASP A 495 4.89 60.22 -4.64
CA ASP A 495 4.53 60.27 -6.07
C ASP A 495 3.07 59.83 -6.23
N LYS A 496 2.23 60.74 -6.75
CA LYS A 496 0.79 60.53 -6.90
C LYS A 496 0.48 59.32 -7.79
N GLU A 497 1.21 59.12 -8.88
CA GLU A 497 0.95 58.01 -9.80
C GLU A 497 1.33 56.67 -9.18
N VAL A 498 2.46 56.61 -8.47
CA VAL A 498 2.90 55.39 -7.76
C VAL A 498 1.92 55.06 -6.62
N ALA A 499 1.48 56.06 -5.85
CA ALA A 499 0.48 55.90 -4.81
C ALA A 499 -0.88 55.43 -5.36
N LEU A 500 -1.34 56.00 -6.48
CA LEU A 500 -2.58 55.57 -7.15
C LEU A 500 -2.47 54.13 -7.63
N ALA A 501 -1.34 53.73 -8.21
CA ALA A 501 -1.09 52.35 -8.58
C ALA A 501 -1.14 51.40 -7.37
N ALA A 502 -0.61 51.82 -6.21
CA ALA A 502 -0.59 51.02 -4.99
C ALA A 502 -1.99 50.79 -4.42
N VAL A 503 -2.78 51.86 -4.30
CA VAL A 503 -4.14 51.79 -3.77
C VAL A 503 -5.05 51.02 -4.73
N ARG A 504 -4.84 51.13 -6.06
CA ARG A 504 -5.55 50.29 -7.03
C ARG A 504 -5.23 48.80 -6.89
N ALA A 505 -3.98 48.45 -6.56
CA ALA A 505 -3.55 47.06 -6.46
C ALA A 505 -3.94 46.37 -5.14
N SER A 506 -3.97 47.09 -4.01
CA SER A 506 -4.21 46.47 -2.69
C SER A 506 -5.10 47.31 -1.76
N GLY A 507 -5.84 48.27 -2.31
CA GLY A 507 -6.87 49.04 -1.61
C GLY A 507 -6.35 49.83 -0.42
N ASP A 508 -7.19 49.89 0.61
CA ASP A 508 -6.95 50.61 1.88
C ASP A 508 -5.66 50.18 2.59
N VAL A 509 -5.27 48.91 2.46
CA VAL A 509 -4.05 48.41 3.12
C VAL A 509 -2.80 49.06 2.51
N ALA A 510 -2.79 49.33 1.20
CA ALA A 510 -1.71 50.08 0.55
C ALA A 510 -1.80 51.59 0.81
N PHE A 511 -3.00 52.14 1.01
CA PHE A 511 -3.20 53.56 1.36
C PHE A 511 -2.49 53.94 2.68
N SER A 512 -2.45 53.01 3.64
CA SER A 512 -1.69 53.21 4.89
C SER A 512 -0.18 53.50 4.67
N CYS A 513 0.37 53.05 3.53
CA CYS A 513 1.77 53.22 3.16
C CYS A 513 2.05 54.54 2.39
N VAL A 514 1.01 55.28 1.97
CA VAL A 514 1.15 56.59 1.34
C VAL A 514 1.62 57.61 2.38
N LEU A 515 2.48 58.54 1.99
CA LEU A 515 3.03 59.55 2.89
C LEU A 515 2.64 60.98 2.44
N GLY A 516 2.89 61.95 3.33
CA GLY A 516 2.75 63.38 3.07
C GLY A 516 1.34 63.83 2.72
N ASP A 517 1.24 64.88 1.90
CA ASP A 517 -0.02 65.53 1.54
C ASP A 517 -0.94 64.64 0.69
N LEU A 518 -0.39 63.60 0.04
CA LEU A 518 -1.17 62.62 -0.71
C LEU A 518 -2.17 61.83 0.14
N ARG A 519 -1.99 61.77 1.47
CA ARG A 519 -3.00 61.20 2.37
C ARG A 519 -4.31 61.97 2.38
N ARG A 520 -4.30 63.24 1.94
CA ARG A 520 -5.49 64.09 1.82
C ARG A 520 -5.95 64.25 0.37
N ASP A 521 -5.33 63.53 -0.57
CA ASP A 521 -5.73 63.57 -1.98
C ASP A 521 -7.13 62.93 -2.15
N PRO A 522 -8.13 63.65 -2.69
CA PRO A 522 -9.50 63.16 -2.80
C PRO A 522 -9.64 61.91 -3.67
N GLU A 523 -8.76 61.72 -4.65
CA GLU A 523 -8.81 60.60 -5.58
C GLU A 523 -8.32 59.32 -4.89
N LEU A 524 -7.22 59.40 -4.15
CA LEU A 524 -6.69 58.30 -3.35
C LEU A 524 -7.65 57.88 -2.23
N MET A 525 -8.26 58.85 -1.52
CA MET A 525 -9.23 58.56 -0.45
C MET A 525 -10.47 57.83 -1.00
N ARG A 526 -11.04 58.30 -2.12
CA ARG A 526 -12.18 57.63 -2.77
C ARG A 526 -11.83 56.21 -3.20
N LEU A 527 -10.66 56.01 -3.80
CA LEU A 527 -10.18 54.68 -4.23
C LEU A 527 -10.00 53.72 -3.04
N ALA A 528 -9.46 54.20 -1.92
CA ALA A 528 -9.30 53.40 -0.70
C ALA A 528 -10.66 53.05 -0.07
N GLU A 529 -11.60 54.00 0.01
CA GLU A 529 -12.95 53.81 0.54
C GLU A 529 -13.78 52.81 -0.29
N LEU A 530 -13.68 52.91 -1.63
CA LEU A 530 -14.30 51.95 -2.55
C LEU A 530 -13.86 50.52 -2.23
N HIS A 531 -12.56 50.28 -2.06
CA HIS A 531 -12.04 48.96 -1.70
C HIS A 531 -12.46 48.51 -0.29
N ARG A 532 -12.50 49.42 0.69
CA ARG A 532 -12.95 49.13 2.05
C ARG A 532 -14.42 48.70 2.09
N SER A 533 -15.26 49.29 1.24
CA SER A 533 -16.69 48.94 1.13
C SER A 533 -16.95 47.56 0.51
N VAL A 534 -16.08 47.10 -0.39
CA VAL A 534 -16.19 45.79 -1.06
C VAL A 534 -15.78 44.66 -0.11
N TYR A 535 -14.76 44.86 0.72
CA TYR A 535 -14.25 43.84 1.65
C TYR A 535 -15.13 43.61 2.88
N VAL A 536 -15.92 44.61 3.28
CA VAL A 536 -16.89 44.49 4.39
C VAL A 536 -18.20 43.80 3.94
N ARG A 537 -18.41 43.63 2.63
CA ARG A 537 -19.62 43.00 2.04
C ARG A 537 -19.42 41.53 1.63
N GLN A 538 -18.18 41.03 1.62
CA GLN A 538 -17.86 39.59 1.50
C GLN A 538 -17.64 39.01 2.89
#